data_AF-A0A834M2K6-F1
#
_entry.id   AF-A0A834M2K6-F1
#
_cell.length_a   1.000
_cell.length_b   1.000
_cell.length_c   1.000
_cell.angle_alpha   90.00
_cell.angle_beta   90.00
_cell.angle_gamma   90.00
#
_symmetry.space_group_name_H-M   'P 1'
#
loop_
_entity.id
_entity.type
_entity.pdbx_description
1 polymer ?
#
loop_
_entity_poly.entity_id
_entity_poly.type
_entity_poly.pdbx_seq_one_letter_code
_entity_poly.pdbx_strand_id
1 'polypeptide(L)'
;MDPSAFTPKITVKAKYDYTARRPDELSFCCHAIITNVTKPAESPGWWRGDYGGAKQFYFPTAYVEEIEVAGPIQEDDGSVIQGSLDMNGAVVELMQNRDRNGFEWVLRIIPSTALIAVDIAVQTQEQAEEWLGAIQKATHIATQQDIQHKEMERTYRIAKELSNIIIYCRSISFNLERSRRGFVFYEMSSFPETKAEKLICQTEKSFFLKYHQVQFSRIYPNGLRIDSSNYNPINMWNCGSQMVALNYQTGDKPMQLNQAKFRDNGACGYLLKPEFMFRDEFDPNNKDTISNVEPLVVTIKIMAGRHLCRSKKGMASPTVEVEIIGAPFDSAVKHTKRISDNGFCPIWQDEIFEFTVYNPHFALLRFAVQDEDAFGDSNFIGQATYPLTCIREGYRSVWLKNAYSEDLELASLVVHVQIRNCTRNGR
;
A
#
# COMPACT_ATOMS: atom_id res chain seq x y z
N MET A 1 64.32 -3.59 -27.20
CA MET A 1 62.91 -3.22 -26.97
C MET A 1 62.53 -3.81 -25.63
N ASP A 2 62.09 -2.98 -24.70
CA ASP A 2 61.72 -3.37 -23.34
C ASP A 2 60.30 -3.98 -23.34
N PRO A 3 60.09 -5.23 -22.88
CA PRO A 3 58.79 -5.90 -22.91
C PRO A 3 57.79 -5.44 -21.82
N SER A 4 58.16 -4.49 -20.96
CA SER A 4 57.35 -4.08 -19.81
C SER A 4 56.49 -2.80 -19.99
N ALA A 5 56.45 -2.23 -21.19
CA ALA A 5 55.67 -0.99 -21.44
C ALA A 5 54.23 -1.27 -21.91
N PHE A 6 53.31 -1.56 -20.99
CA PHE A 6 51.87 -1.41 -21.26
C PHE A 6 51.44 0.00 -20.84
N THR A 7 51.37 0.92 -21.80
CA THR A 7 50.84 2.27 -21.56
C THR A 7 49.32 2.21 -21.33
N PRO A 8 48.79 2.85 -20.27
CA PRO A 8 47.35 2.92 -20.01
C PRO A 8 46.62 3.51 -21.23
N LYS A 9 45.51 2.89 -21.63
CA LYS A 9 44.71 3.34 -22.77
C LYS A 9 43.96 4.61 -22.39
N ILE A 10 44.52 5.75 -22.78
CA ILE A 10 43.95 7.07 -22.52
C ILE A 10 42.59 7.18 -23.22
N THR A 11 41.59 7.71 -22.51
CA THR A 11 40.25 7.98 -23.02
C THR A 11 39.91 9.44 -22.77
N VAL A 12 39.33 10.10 -23.76
CA VAL A 12 39.02 11.53 -23.71
C VAL A 12 37.57 11.77 -24.05
N LYS A 13 37.01 12.85 -23.49
CA LYS A 13 35.66 13.34 -23.79
C LYS A 13 35.76 14.60 -24.64
N ALA A 14 35.00 14.66 -25.73
CA ALA A 14 34.92 15.87 -26.56
C ALA A 14 34.17 16.99 -25.82
N LYS A 15 34.77 18.18 -25.75
CA LYS A 15 34.17 19.41 -25.21
C LYS A 15 33.33 20.17 -26.23
N TYR A 16 33.61 19.97 -27.52
CA TYR A 16 32.94 20.64 -28.64
C TYR A 16 32.78 19.68 -29.81
N ASP A 17 31.86 20.01 -30.72
CA ASP A 17 31.76 19.32 -32.01
C ASP A 17 33.01 19.60 -32.85
N TYR A 18 33.46 18.59 -33.60
CA TYR A 18 34.57 18.71 -34.54
C TYR A 18 34.29 17.91 -35.80
N THR A 19 34.45 18.56 -36.95
CA THR A 19 34.28 17.93 -38.27
C THR A 19 35.65 17.85 -38.95
N ALA A 20 35.99 16.64 -39.39
CA ALA A 20 37.23 16.34 -40.09
C ALA A 20 37.36 17.21 -41.35
N ARG A 21 38.50 17.90 -41.46
CA ARG A 21 38.88 18.71 -42.63
C ARG A 21 39.83 17.95 -43.54
N ARG A 22 40.48 16.91 -43.03
CA ARG A 22 41.35 16.00 -43.78
C ARG A 22 40.87 14.55 -43.68
N PRO A 23 41.20 13.71 -44.67
CA PRO A 23 40.75 12.31 -44.70
C PRO A 23 41.35 11.46 -43.57
N ASP A 24 42.38 11.92 -42.87
CA ASP A 24 43.00 11.27 -41.71
C ASP A 24 42.55 11.87 -40.37
N GLU A 25 41.57 12.79 -40.38
CA GLU A 25 41.00 13.41 -39.18
C GLU A 25 39.67 12.75 -38.76
N LEU A 26 39.43 12.72 -37.46
CA LEU A 26 38.28 12.09 -36.83
C LEU A 26 37.16 13.12 -36.67
N SER A 27 35.94 12.82 -37.15
CA SER A 27 34.77 13.65 -36.87
C SER A 27 34.03 13.15 -35.63
N PHE A 28 33.66 14.04 -34.72
CA PHE A 28 32.94 13.69 -33.49
C PHE A 28 32.06 14.84 -33.00
N CYS A 29 31.01 14.51 -32.25
CA CYS A 29 30.17 15.49 -31.58
C CYS A 29 30.68 15.79 -30.16
N CYS A 30 30.26 16.91 -29.61
CA CYS A 30 30.42 17.27 -28.22
C CYS A 30 29.89 16.13 -27.33
N HIS A 31 30.61 15.82 -26.25
CA HIS A 31 30.40 14.69 -25.36
C HIS A 31 30.71 13.30 -25.94
N ALA A 32 31.21 13.20 -27.18
CA ALA A 32 31.74 11.95 -27.72
C ALA A 32 32.88 11.41 -26.85
N ILE A 33 32.90 10.09 -26.65
CA ILE A 33 33.96 9.39 -25.93
C ILE A 33 34.91 8.77 -26.96
N ILE A 34 36.15 9.26 -26.99
CA ILE A 34 37.19 8.81 -27.92
C ILE A 34 38.16 7.92 -27.13
N THR A 35 38.37 6.71 -27.64
CA THR A 35 39.10 5.63 -26.94
C THR A 35 40.42 5.29 -27.63
N ASN A 36 41.29 4.51 -26.97
CA ASN A 36 42.61 4.12 -27.46
C ASN A 36 43.46 5.34 -27.90
N VAL A 37 43.45 6.41 -27.10
CA VAL A 37 44.10 7.66 -27.49
C VAL A 37 45.61 7.53 -27.41
N THR A 38 46.29 7.88 -28.51
CA THR A 38 47.74 7.99 -28.60
C THR A 38 48.15 9.46 -28.76
N LYS A 39 49.22 9.86 -28.07
CA LYS A 39 49.76 11.23 -28.06
C LYS A 39 51.10 11.25 -28.82
N PRO A 40 51.11 11.53 -30.14
CA PRO A 40 52.34 11.55 -30.90
C PRO A 40 53.25 12.70 -30.46
N ALA A 41 54.50 12.40 -30.13
CA ALA A 41 55.48 13.41 -29.70
C ALA A 41 55.78 14.45 -30.81
N GLU A 42 55.60 14.07 -32.07
CA GLU A 42 55.86 14.90 -33.26
C GLU A 42 54.76 15.94 -33.52
N SER A 43 53.61 15.87 -32.85
CA SER A 43 52.45 16.76 -33.09
C SER A 43 51.65 16.99 -31.81
N PRO A 44 52.13 17.82 -30.87
CA PRO A 44 51.50 18.00 -29.55
C PRO A 44 50.08 18.59 -29.58
N GLY A 45 49.70 19.25 -30.69
CA GLY A 45 48.35 19.79 -30.89
C GLY A 45 47.32 18.80 -31.43
N TRP A 46 47.73 17.58 -31.79
CA TRP A 46 46.88 16.57 -32.42
C TRP A 46 47.12 15.18 -31.85
N TRP A 47 46.06 14.55 -31.33
CA TRP A 47 46.10 13.18 -30.84
C TRP A 47 45.41 12.24 -31.83
N ARG A 48 45.63 10.94 -31.67
CA ARG A 48 44.93 9.91 -32.46
C ARG A 48 44.05 9.06 -31.57
N GLY A 49 42.94 8.57 -32.08
CA GLY A 49 42.05 7.69 -31.33
C GLY A 49 40.92 7.12 -32.16
N ASP A 50 40.04 6.39 -31.49
CA ASP A 50 39.01 5.58 -32.12
C ASP A 50 37.62 6.12 -31.75
N TYR A 51 36.78 6.40 -32.76
CA TYR A 51 35.39 6.83 -32.60
C TYR A 51 34.59 6.58 -33.88
N GLY A 52 33.32 6.20 -33.75
CA GLY A 52 32.40 6.08 -34.90
C GLY A 52 32.82 5.08 -35.99
N GLY A 53 33.62 4.05 -35.65
CA GLY A 53 34.15 3.06 -36.59
C GLY A 53 35.50 3.43 -37.23
N ALA A 54 35.95 4.68 -37.13
CA ALA A 54 37.28 5.11 -37.51
C ALA A 54 38.30 4.76 -36.41
N LYS A 55 39.48 4.26 -36.79
CA LYS A 55 40.52 3.80 -35.85
C LYS A 55 41.84 4.54 -36.08
N GLN A 56 42.38 5.13 -35.02
CA GLN A 56 43.64 5.90 -35.00
C GLN A 56 43.67 7.11 -35.95
N PHE A 57 42.55 7.84 -36.03
CA PHE A 57 42.45 9.09 -36.80
C PHE A 57 42.78 10.29 -35.90
N TYR A 58 43.28 11.36 -36.51
CA TYR A 58 43.73 12.56 -35.82
C TYR A 58 42.58 13.45 -35.34
N PHE A 59 42.74 14.05 -34.17
CA PHE A 59 41.84 15.08 -33.66
C PHE A 59 42.58 16.14 -32.83
N PRO A 60 42.09 17.39 -32.80
CA PRO A 60 42.75 18.48 -32.10
C PRO A 60 42.57 18.34 -30.58
N THR A 61 43.66 18.49 -29.84
CA THR A 61 43.68 18.31 -28.37
C THR A 61 42.85 19.35 -27.63
N ALA A 62 42.76 20.57 -28.18
CA ALA A 62 41.96 21.65 -27.60
C ALA A 62 40.46 21.31 -27.50
N TYR A 63 39.97 20.37 -28.31
CA TYR A 63 38.56 19.99 -28.41
C TYR A 63 38.17 18.87 -27.45
N VAL A 64 39.13 18.33 -26.70
CA VAL A 64 38.90 17.19 -25.81
C VAL A 64 39.43 17.48 -24.41
N GLU A 65 38.92 16.73 -23.45
CA GLU A 65 39.39 16.71 -22.07
C GLU A 65 39.66 15.25 -21.69
N GLU A 66 40.79 15.00 -21.04
CA GLU A 66 41.11 13.67 -20.53
C GLU A 66 40.13 13.32 -19.41
N ILE A 67 39.53 12.14 -19.50
CA ILE A 67 38.67 11.66 -18.42
C ILE A 67 39.61 11.17 -17.33
N GLU A 68 39.74 11.95 -16.25
CA GLU A 68 40.43 11.50 -15.06
C GLU A 68 39.69 10.29 -14.49
N VAL A 69 40.45 9.20 -14.30
CA VAL A 69 39.94 7.96 -13.71
C VAL A 69 39.70 8.26 -12.24
N ALA A 70 38.44 8.45 -11.85
CA ALA A 70 38.07 8.44 -10.45
C ALA A 70 38.42 7.05 -9.90
N GLY A 71 39.51 6.98 -9.11
CA GLY A 71 39.74 5.86 -8.22
C GLY A 71 38.56 5.71 -7.25
N PRO A 72 38.40 4.54 -6.61
CA PRO A 72 37.28 4.30 -5.71
C PRO A 72 37.19 5.40 -4.66
N ILE A 73 35.99 6.01 -4.55
CA ILE A 73 35.67 7.00 -3.53
C ILE A 73 35.80 6.30 -2.17
N GLN A 74 36.79 6.70 -1.37
CA GLN A 74 36.85 6.33 0.04
C GLN A 74 35.88 7.22 0.82
N GLU A 75 34.68 6.70 1.08
CA GLU A 75 33.87 7.15 2.21
C GLU A 75 34.14 6.20 3.38
N ASP A 76 34.85 6.72 4.38
CA ASP A 76 35.20 6.02 5.62
C ASP A 76 33.98 6.04 6.58
N ASP A 77 33.09 5.06 6.43
CA ASP A 77 31.97 4.80 7.35
C ASP A 77 32.10 3.45 8.08
N GLY A 78 33.33 2.97 8.28
CA GLY A 78 33.58 1.69 8.97
C GLY A 78 33.02 0.44 8.26
N SER A 79 32.57 0.57 7.01
CA SER A 79 32.13 -0.54 6.17
C SER A 79 33.34 -1.24 5.53
N VAL A 80 33.41 -2.57 5.64
CA VAL A 80 34.51 -3.39 5.07
C VAL A 80 34.41 -3.50 3.53
N ILE A 81 33.38 -2.90 2.92
CA ILE A 81 33.07 -3.02 1.49
C ILE A 81 33.72 -1.84 0.74
N GLN A 82 34.72 -2.14 -0.08
CA GLN A 82 35.44 -1.14 -0.88
C GLN A 82 34.92 -1.02 -2.33
N GLY A 83 33.97 -1.87 -2.73
CA GLY A 83 33.37 -1.85 -4.06
C GLY A 83 32.44 -3.03 -4.34
N SER A 84 31.71 -2.94 -5.45
CA SER A 84 30.80 -3.99 -5.94
C SER A 84 30.94 -4.17 -7.45
N LEU A 85 30.82 -5.41 -7.94
CA LEU A 85 30.91 -5.74 -9.36
C LEU A 85 29.59 -6.37 -9.82
N ASP A 86 29.04 -5.90 -10.95
CA ASP A 86 27.89 -6.55 -11.58
C ASP A 86 28.34 -7.80 -12.34
N MET A 87 27.81 -8.95 -11.93
CA MET A 87 28.15 -10.26 -12.49
C MET A 87 27.26 -10.64 -13.67
N ASN A 88 26.19 -9.89 -13.97
CA ASN A 88 25.31 -10.21 -15.08
C ASN A 88 26.06 -10.07 -16.42
N GLY A 89 26.19 -11.17 -17.17
CA GLY A 89 26.96 -11.20 -18.43
C GLY A 89 28.47 -10.95 -18.30
N ALA A 90 29.04 -10.99 -17.09
CA ALA A 90 30.48 -10.80 -16.88
C ALA A 90 31.29 -12.02 -17.36
N VAL A 91 32.43 -11.78 -18.00
CA VAL A 91 33.35 -12.83 -18.47
C VAL A 91 34.53 -12.94 -17.50
N VAL A 92 34.97 -14.17 -17.22
CA VAL A 92 36.13 -14.43 -16.34
C VAL A 92 37.17 -15.23 -17.09
N GLU A 93 38.39 -14.73 -17.10
CA GLU A 93 39.55 -15.38 -17.71
C GLU A 93 40.59 -15.70 -16.65
N LEU A 94 41.15 -16.90 -16.68
CA LEU A 94 42.27 -17.29 -15.83
C LEU A 94 43.58 -17.12 -16.60
N MET A 95 44.51 -16.36 -16.03
CA MET A 95 45.83 -16.07 -16.60
C MET A 95 46.92 -16.50 -15.63
N GLN A 96 48.07 -16.90 -16.19
CA GLN A 96 49.26 -17.21 -15.40
C GLN A 96 50.29 -16.10 -15.61
N ASN A 97 50.76 -15.49 -14.52
CA ASN A 97 51.77 -14.44 -14.55
C ASN A 97 53.04 -14.93 -13.82
N ARG A 98 54.08 -15.25 -14.60
CA ARG A 98 55.34 -15.81 -14.07
C ARG A 98 56.29 -14.77 -13.48
N ASP A 99 55.96 -13.48 -13.59
CA ASP A 99 56.85 -12.37 -13.20
C ASP A 99 56.54 -11.82 -11.79
N ARG A 100 55.53 -12.35 -11.09
CA ARG A 100 55.15 -11.92 -9.73
C ARG A 100 55.40 -13.00 -8.68
N ASN A 101 56.37 -12.76 -7.80
CA ASN A 101 56.65 -13.64 -6.67
C ASN A 101 55.44 -13.79 -5.74
N GLY A 102 54.89 -15.01 -5.65
CA GLY A 102 53.85 -15.41 -4.70
C GLY A 102 52.40 -15.27 -5.19
N PHE A 103 52.14 -14.78 -6.40
CA PHE A 103 50.81 -14.62 -6.99
C PHE A 103 50.80 -14.95 -8.48
N GLU A 104 51.10 -16.21 -8.80
CA GLU A 104 51.29 -16.67 -10.17
C GLU A 104 49.99 -16.79 -10.97
N TRP A 105 48.83 -16.79 -10.30
CA TRP A 105 47.53 -17.00 -10.92
C TRP A 105 46.67 -15.75 -10.79
N VAL A 106 46.12 -15.28 -11.91
CA VAL A 106 45.33 -14.05 -11.99
C VAL A 106 43.99 -14.33 -12.65
N LEU A 107 42.91 -14.00 -11.97
CA LEU A 107 41.55 -14.01 -12.48
C LEU A 107 41.20 -12.62 -12.99
N ARG A 108 40.99 -12.49 -14.29
CA ARG A 108 40.51 -11.26 -14.92
C ARG A 108 39.01 -11.33 -15.07
N ILE A 109 38.28 -10.46 -14.38
CA ILE A 109 36.84 -10.33 -14.49
C ILE A 109 36.53 -9.11 -15.37
N ILE A 110 35.75 -9.32 -16.42
CA ILE A 110 35.32 -8.31 -17.38
C ILE A 110 33.80 -8.15 -17.22
N PRO A 111 33.32 -7.16 -16.45
CA PRO A 111 31.89 -6.91 -16.31
C PRO A 111 31.28 -6.47 -17.64
N SER A 112 30.04 -6.87 -17.91
CA SER A 112 29.33 -6.50 -19.15
C SER A 112 29.07 -4.98 -19.27
N THR A 113 29.06 -4.29 -18.13
CA THR A 113 28.74 -2.86 -18.00
C THR A 113 29.97 -1.98 -17.71
N ALA A 114 31.11 -2.56 -17.35
CA ALA A 114 32.29 -1.81 -16.95
C ALA A 114 33.31 -1.69 -18.10
N LEU A 115 33.93 -0.50 -18.21
CA LEU A 115 34.97 -0.21 -19.20
C LEU A 115 36.34 -0.82 -18.87
N ILE A 116 36.50 -1.36 -17.65
CA ILE A 116 37.79 -1.82 -17.12
C ILE A 116 37.60 -3.22 -16.53
N ALA A 117 38.53 -4.11 -16.87
CA ALA A 117 38.61 -5.45 -16.29
C ALA A 117 39.28 -5.38 -14.91
N VAL A 118 38.81 -6.19 -13.97
CA VAL A 118 39.37 -6.31 -12.62
C VAL A 118 40.24 -7.56 -12.57
N ASP A 119 41.53 -7.37 -12.28
CA ASP A 119 42.50 -8.45 -12.15
C ASP A 119 42.68 -8.80 -10.66
N ILE A 120 42.35 -10.03 -10.27
CA ILE A 120 42.47 -10.56 -8.91
C ILE A 120 43.54 -11.65 -8.90
N ALA A 121 44.60 -11.47 -8.12
CA ALA A 121 45.68 -12.43 -8.04
C ALA A 121 45.53 -13.36 -6.82
N VAL A 122 45.81 -14.65 -7.00
CA VAL A 122 45.70 -15.69 -5.96
C VAL A 122 47.01 -16.48 -5.86
N GLN A 123 47.23 -17.10 -4.70
CA GLN A 123 48.52 -17.70 -4.35
C GLN A 123 48.71 -19.10 -4.94
N THR A 124 47.63 -19.88 -5.05
CA THR A 124 47.69 -21.27 -5.53
C THR A 124 46.76 -21.49 -6.73
N GLN A 125 47.09 -22.51 -7.54
CA GLN A 125 46.27 -22.92 -8.68
C GLN A 125 44.88 -23.40 -8.22
N GLU A 126 44.83 -24.15 -7.12
CA GLU A 126 43.59 -24.69 -6.55
C GLU A 126 42.61 -23.57 -6.16
N GLN A 127 43.11 -22.50 -5.54
CA GLN A 127 42.30 -21.31 -5.24
C GLN A 127 41.82 -20.63 -6.52
N ALA A 128 42.66 -20.55 -7.56
CA ALA A 128 42.29 -19.93 -8.82
C ALA A 128 41.15 -20.69 -9.51
N GLU A 129 41.21 -22.01 -9.52
CA GLU A 129 40.16 -22.89 -10.08
C GLU A 129 38.86 -22.82 -9.27
N GLU A 130 38.95 -22.79 -7.94
CA GLU A 130 37.79 -22.63 -7.05
C GLU A 130 37.08 -21.29 -7.31
N TRP A 131 37.83 -20.19 -7.29
CA TRP A 131 37.28 -18.85 -7.53
C TRP A 131 36.74 -18.72 -8.96
N LEU A 132 37.43 -19.25 -9.98
CA LEU A 132 36.93 -19.28 -11.34
C LEU A 132 35.56 -19.96 -11.42
N GLY A 133 35.43 -21.16 -10.84
CA GLY A 133 34.18 -21.91 -10.82
C GLY A 133 33.06 -21.19 -10.06
N ALA A 134 33.38 -20.59 -8.92
CA ALA A 134 32.42 -19.82 -8.11
C ALA A 134 31.91 -18.58 -8.86
N ILE A 135 32.82 -17.81 -9.49
CA ILE A 135 32.47 -16.59 -10.22
C ILE A 135 31.68 -16.94 -11.49
N GLN A 136 32.09 -17.95 -12.26
CA GLN A 136 31.33 -18.41 -13.43
C GLN A 136 29.92 -18.88 -13.06
N LYS A 137 29.78 -19.60 -11.94
CA LYS A 137 28.48 -20.02 -11.42
C LYS A 137 27.62 -18.82 -11.02
N ALA A 138 28.21 -17.82 -10.35
CA ALA A 138 27.51 -16.59 -9.98
C ALA A 138 27.03 -15.80 -11.20
N THR A 139 27.89 -15.62 -12.21
CA THR A 139 27.53 -15.02 -13.51
C THR A 139 26.37 -15.77 -14.16
N HIS A 140 26.43 -17.10 -14.22
CA HIS A 140 25.40 -17.91 -14.85
C HIS A 140 24.04 -17.75 -14.15
N ILE A 141 24.02 -17.80 -12.81
CA ILE A 141 22.82 -17.58 -12.00
C ILE A 141 22.26 -16.17 -12.24
N ALA A 142 23.11 -15.13 -12.18
CA ALA A 142 22.68 -13.75 -12.39
C ALA A 142 22.08 -13.54 -13.79
N THR A 143 22.72 -14.10 -14.82
CA THR A 143 22.25 -14.01 -16.22
C THR A 143 20.93 -14.77 -16.41
N GLN A 144 20.80 -15.98 -15.86
CA GLN A 144 19.55 -16.74 -15.92
C GLN A 144 18.40 -16.02 -15.21
N GLN A 145 18.67 -15.43 -14.04
CA GLN A 145 17.68 -14.64 -13.31
C GLN A 145 17.26 -13.40 -14.12
N ASP A 146 18.18 -12.71 -14.78
CA ASP A 146 17.84 -11.56 -15.63
C ASP A 146 16.97 -11.96 -16.84
N ILE A 147 17.28 -13.08 -17.50
CA ILE A 147 16.46 -13.63 -18.59
C ILE A 147 15.06 -13.98 -18.07
N GLN A 148 14.98 -14.73 -16.97
CA GLN A 148 13.70 -15.12 -16.36
C GLN A 148 12.89 -13.89 -15.93
N HIS A 149 13.55 -12.86 -15.41
CA HIS A 149 12.89 -11.59 -15.08
C HIS A 149 12.34 -10.91 -16.34
N LYS A 150 13.13 -10.76 -17.40
CA LYS A 150 12.67 -10.18 -18.69
C LYS A 150 11.51 -10.97 -19.29
N GLU A 151 11.51 -12.29 -19.15
CA GLU A 151 10.38 -13.14 -19.55
C GLU A 151 9.15 -12.85 -18.71
N MET A 152 9.25 -12.81 -17.37
CA MET A 152 8.12 -12.44 -16.51
C MET A 152 7.58 -11.04 -16.80
N GLU A 153 8.46 -10.05 -17.00
CA GLU A 153 8.06 -8.69 -17.37
C GLU A 153 7.25 -8.68 -18.67
N ARG A 154 7.67 -9.46 -19.68
CA ARG A 154 6.94 -9.60 -20.94
C ARG A 154 5.60 -10.32 -20.76
N THR A 155 5.58 -11.40 -19.98
CA THR A 155 4.38 -12.21 -19.74
C THR A 155 3.34 -11.43 -18.94
N TYR A 156 3.74 -10.78 -17.86
CA TYR A 156 2.83 -10.06 -16.96
C TYR A 156 2.63 -8.59 -17.33
N ARG A 157 3.49 -8.05 -18.21
CA ARG A 157 3.50 -6.61 -18.59
C ARG A 157 3.64 -5.70 -17.37
N ILE A 158 4.41 -6.13 -16.38
CA ILE A 158 4.70 -5.39 -15.15
C ILE A 158 6.19 -5.11 -15.11
N ALA A 159 6.57 -3.84 -15.00
CA ALA A 159 7.96 -3.43 -14.84
C ALA A 159 8.51 -3.90 -13.48
N LYS A 160 9.73 -4.40 -13.47
CA LYS A 160 10.38 -4.92 -12.25
C LYS A 160 10.50 -3.87 -11.15
N GLU A 161 10.77 -2.62 -11.50
CA GLU A 161 10.88 -1.52 -10.54
C GLU A 161 9.58 -1.35 -9.75
N LEU A 162 8.43 -1.51 -10.41
CA LEU A 162 7.12 -1.46 -9.77
C LEU A 162 6.80 -2.74 -8.99
N SER A 163 7.25 -3.90 -9.48
CA SER A 163 7.09 -5.18 -8.78
C SER A 163 7.87 -5.21 -7.46
N ASN A 164 9.11 -4.68 -7.47
CA ASN A 164 10.03 -4.71 -6.33
C ASN A 164 9.53 -3.91 -5.12
N ILE A 165 8.66 -2.91 -5.31
CA ILE A 165 8.10 -2.13 -4.19
C ILE A 165 6.93 -2.85 -3.48
N ILE A 166 6.44 -3.97 -4.01
CA ILE A 166 5.33 -4.73 -3.42
C ILE A 166 5.87 -5.73 -2.40
N ILE A 167 5.92 -5.32 -1.14
CA ILE A 167 6.46 -6.14 -0.04
C ILE A 167 5.36 -6.95 0.67
N TYR A 168 4.36 -6.29 1.24
CA TYR A 168 3.37 -6.91 2.15
C TYR A 168 1.98 -7.13 1.55
N CYS A 169 1.64 -6.41 0.48
CA CYS A 169 0.32 -6.43 -0.14
C CYS A 169 0.40 -7.03 -1.55
N ARG A 170 0.95 -8.25 -1.66
CA ARG A 170 1.03 -8.93 -2.95
C ARG A 170 -0.36 -9.36 -3.40
N SER A 171 -0.90 -8.65 -4.39
CA SER A 171 -2.20 -8.95 -4.95
C SER A 171 -2.18 -10.29 -5.69
N ILE A 172 -3.00 -11.23 -5.25
CA ILE A 172 -3.19 -12.53 -5.88
C ILE A 172 -4.68 -12.79 -6.18
N SER A 173 -4.92 -13.52 -7.26
CA SER A 173 -6.25 -14.07 -7.54
C SER A 173 -6.63 -15.08 -6.45
N PHE A 174 -7.75 -14.85 -5.78
CA PHE A 174 -8.21 -15.74 -4.73
C PHE A 174 -8.54 -17.13 -5.30
N ASN A 175 -7.99 -18.16 -4.65
CA ASN A 175 -8.30 -19.56 -4.92
C ASN A 175 -8.49 -20.28 -3.58
N LEU A 176 -9.69 -20.82 -3.35
CA LEU A 176 -10.07 -21.44 -2.08
C LEU A 176 -9.23 -22.68 -1.79
N GLU A 177 -9.07 -23.57 -2.77
CA GLU A 177 -8.29 -24.82 -2.63
C GLU A 177 -6.82 -24.55 -2.32
N ARG A 178 -6.23 -23.53 -2.94
CA ARG A 178 -4.86 -23.08 -2.61
C ARG A 178 -4.80 -22.58 -1.17
N SER A 179 -5.74 -21.72 -0.78
CA SER A 179 -5.73 -21.06 0.53
C SER A 179 -6.01 -22.03 1.67
N ARG A 180 -6.72 -23.14 1.41
CA ARG A 180 -6.89 -24.25 2.37
C ARG A 180 -5.59 -25.01 2.68
N ARG A 181 -4.56 -24.90 1.82
CA ARG A 181 -3.24 -25.51 2.06
C ARG A 181 -2.34 -24.66 2.96
N GLY A 182 -2.70 -23.40 3.19
CA GLY A 182 -1.94 -22.47 4.03
C GLY A 182 -2.14 -21.02 3.62
N PHE A 183 -1.92 -20.14 4.59
CA PHE A 183 -2.01 -18.69 4.40
C PHE A 183 -0.61 -18.08 4.28
N VAL A 184 -0.49 -17.05 3.43
CA VAL A 184 0.78 -16.34 3.22
C VAL A 184 0.56 -14.88 3.59
N PHE A 185 1.16 -14.43 4.70
CA PHE A 185 0.82 -13.15 5.33
C PHE A 185 1.03 -11.92 4.45
N TYR A 186 1.96 -11.97 3.49
CA TYR A 186 2.25 -10.88 2.57
C TYR A 186 1.45 -10.95 1.26
N GLU A 187 0.48 -11.87 1.16
CA GLU A 187 -0.45 -11.97 0.06
C GLU A 187 -1.84 -11.45 0.46
N MET A 188 -2.53 -10.82 -0.48
CA MET A 188 -3.89 -10.36 -0.30
C MET A 188 -4.75 -10.63 -1.54
N SER A 189 -6.06 -10.72 -1.35
CA SER A 189 -7.01 -10.88 -2.44
C SER A 189 -8.08 -9.80 -2.42
N SER A 190 -8.53 -9.39 -3.61
CA SER A 190 -9.61 -8.42 -3.79
C SER A 190 -10.91 -9.11 -4.23
N PHE A 191 -12.05 -8.62 -3.73
CA PHE A 191 -13.37 -9.19 -3.98
C PHE A 191 -14.38 -8.08 -4.31
N PRO A 192 -15.15 -8.20 -5.41
CA PRO A 192 -16.36 -7.40 -5.59
C PRO A 192 -17.35 -7.65 -4.43
N GLU A 193 -18.11 -6.62 -4.04
CA GLU A 193 -19.09 -6.70 -2.93
C GLU A 193 -20.01 -7.94 -3.01
N THR A 194 -20.49 -8.30 -4.21
CA THR A 194 -21.42 -9.41 -4.42
C THR A 194 -20.76 -10.76 -4.19
N LYS A 195 -19.48 -10.89 -4.58
CA LYS A 195 -18.68 -12.09 -4.34
C LYS A 195 -18.31 -12.19 -2.87
N ALA A 196 -17.94 -11.07 -2.25
CA ALA A 196 -17.63 -11.01 -0.83
C ALA A 196 -18.84 -11.42 0.02
N GLU A 197 -20.02 -10.86 -0.25
CA GLU A 197 -21.23 -11.18 0.51
C GLU A 197 -21.58 -12.67 0.43
N LYS A 198 -21.56 -13.24 -0.77
CA LYS A 198 -21.86 -14.67 -0.97
C LYS A 198 -20.79 -15.59 -0.39
N LEU A 199 -19.51 -15.30 -0.64
CA LEU A 199 -18.43 -16.20 -0.29
C LEU A 199 -17.98 -16.01 1.17
N ILE A 200 -17.66 -14.78 1.55
CA ILE A 200 -17.12 -14.42 2.87
C ILE A 200 -18.22 -14.44 3.92
N CYS A 201 -19.37 -13.80 3.65
CA CYS A 201 -20.40 -13.59 4.66
C CYS A 201 -21.44 -14.73 4.76
N GLN A 202 -21.51 -15.64 3.77
CA GLN A 202 -22.55 -16.68 3.74
C GLN A 202 -21.97 -18.10 3.65
N THR A 203 -21.09 -18.37 2.68
CA THR A 203 -20.69 -19.74 2.33
C THR A 203 -19.49 -20.25 3.13
N GLU A 204 -18.41 -19.46 3.20
CA GLU A 204 -17.10 -19.86 3.75
C GLU A 204 -16.71 -18.98 4.97
N LYS A 205 -17.70 -18.55 5.77
CA LYS A 205 -17.51 -17.62 6.91
C LYS A 205 -16.38 -18.03 7.85
N SER A 206 -16.42 -19.27 8.35
CA SER A 206 -15.43 -19.78 9.30
C SER A 206 -14.02 -19.83 8.71
N PHE A 207 -13.90 -20.18 7.43
CA PHE A 207 -12.63 -20.13 6.71
C PHE A 207 -12.10 -18.68 6.62
N PHE A 208 -12.97 -17.72 6.27
CA PHE A 208 -12.54 -16.33 6.12
C PHE A 208 -12.21 -15.65 7.44
N LEU A 209 -12.86 -16.02 8.54
CA LEU A 209 -12.47 -15.55 9.86
C LEU A 209 -11.03 -15.92 10.18
N LYS A 210 -10.60 -17.16 9.88
CA LYS A 210 -9.21 -17.61 10.03
C LYS A 210 -8.27 -16.93 9.02
N TYR A 211 -8.70 -16.83 7.76
CA TYR A 211 -7.95 -16.13 6.70
C TYR A 211 -7.61 -14.69 7.12
N HIS A 212 -8.59 -13.95 7.67
CA HIS A 212 -8.40 -12.56 8.10
C HIS A 212 -7.55 -12.38 9.36
N GLN A 213 -7.12 -13.46 10.02
CA GLN A 213 -6.12 -13.37 11.09
C GLN A 213 -4.69 -13.27 10.52
N VAL A 214 -4.49 -13.73 9.27
CA VAL A 214 -3.15 -13.83 8.65
C VAL A 214 -3.03 -12.96 7.40
N GLN A 215 -4.10 -12.81 6.62
CA GLN A 215 -4.11 -12.14 5.32
C GLN A 215 -5.15 -11.04 5.21
N PHE A 216 -4.92 -10.11 4.30
CA PHE A 216 -5.88 -9.05 3.97
C PHE A 216 -6.85 -9.46 2.87
N SER A 217 -8.11 -9.07 3.04
CA SER A 217 -9.04 -8.98 1.91
C SER A 217 -9.42 -7.52 1.65
N ARG A 218 -9.49 -7.16 0.37
CA ARG A 218 -10.00 -5.88 -0.09
C ARG A 218 -11.35 -6.06 -0.77
N ILE A 219 -12.40 -5.50 -0.18
CA ILE A 219 -13.73 -5.47 -0.81
C ILE A 219 -13.92 -4.11 -1.46
N TYR A 220 -14.55 -4.10 -2.63
CA TYR A 220 -14.84 -2.87 -3.35
C TYR A 220 -16.24 -2.89 -3.98
N PRO A 221 -16.84 -1.72 -4.21
CA PRO A 221 -18.18 -1.61 -4.79
C PRO A 221 -18.25 -2.27 -6.17
N ASN A 222 -19.41 -2.86 -6.50
CA ASN A 222 -19.63 -3.43 -7.83
C ASN A 222 -19.56 -2.33 -8.92
N GLY A 223 -18.95 -2.63 -10.07
CA GLY A 223 -18.87 -1.72 -11.21
C GLY A 223 -20.21 -1.26 -11.79
N LEU A 224 -21.32 -1.94 -11.47
CA LEU A 224 -22.68 -1.49 -11.82
C LEU A 224 -23.14 -0.25 -11.02
N ARG A 225 -22.46 0.11 -9.93
CA ARG A 225 -22.73 1.31 -9.13
C ARG A 225 -22.11 2.54 -9.78
N ILE A 226 -22.59 2.86 -10.98
CA ILE A 226 -22.14 4.03 -11.76
C ILE A 226 -22.45 5.35 -11.05
N ASP A 227 -23.44 5.34 -10.14
CA ASP A 227 -23.81 6.45 -9.27
C ASP A 227 -22.88 6.62 -8.06
N SER A 228 -21.85 5.77 -7.94
CA SER A 228 -20.94 5.70 -6.79
C SER A 228 -21.63 5.40 -5.46
N SER A 229 -22.82 4.79 -5.46
CA SER A 229 -23.45 4.29 -4.24
C SER A 229 -22.55 3.29 -3.51
N ASN A 230 -22.74 3.13 -2.20
CA ASN A 230 -22.01 2.15 -1.41
C ASN A 230 -22.87 0.94 -1.00
N TYR A 231 -22.19 -0.19 -0.77
CA TYR A 231 -22.76 -1.36 -0.12
C TYR A 231 -22.68 -1.24 1.41
N ASN A 232 -23.41 -2.09 2.13
CA ASN A 232 -23.35 -2.15 3.58
C ASN A 232 -22.01 -2.78 4.04
N PRO A 233 -21.13 -2.04 4.76
CA PRO A 233 -19.82 -2.55 5.17
C PRO A 233 -19.88 -3.48 6.40
N ILE A 234 -21.00 -3.48 7.14
CA ILE A 234 -21.12 -4.13 8.45
C ILE A 234 -20.85 -5.63 8.38
N ASN A 235 -21.45 -6.32 7.41
CA ASN A 235 -21.27 -7.78 7.26
C ASN A 235 -19.80 -8.15 6.99
N MET A 236 -19.11 -7.33 6.20
CA MET A 236 -17.69 -7.53 5.87
C MET A 236 -16.82 -7.38 7.13
N TRP A 237 -17.06 -6.33 7.92
CA TRP A 237 -16.36 -6.11 9.19
C TRP A 237 -16.65 -7.22 10.21
N ASN A 238 -17.89 -7.67 10.31
CA ASN A 238 -18.29 -8.78 11.20
C ASN A 238 -17.57 -10.09 10.84
N CYS A 239 -17.25 -10.30 9.55
CA CYS A 239 -16.44 -11.43 9.09
C CYS A 239 -14.92 -11.18 9.13
N GLY A 240 -14.48 -10.07 9.74
CA GLY A 240 -13.07 -9.77 9.99
C GLY A 240 -12.31 -9.12 8.83
N SER A 241 -12.99 -8.81 7.72
CA SER A 241 -12.37 -8.11 6.60
C SER A 241 -11.92 -6.70 6.99
N GLN A 242 -10.72 -6.33 6.54
CA GLN A 242 -10.04 -5.11 6.97
C GLN A 242 -10.20 -3.99 5.95
N MET A 243 -9.96 -4.26 4.66
CA MET A 243 -9.96 -3.23 3.60
C MET A 243 -11.31 -3.17 2.90
N VAL A 244 -12.33 -2.70 3.62
CA VAL A 244 -13.69 -2.52 3.10
C VAL A 244 -13.77 -1.16 2.40
N ALA A 245 -13.41 -1.12 1.12
CA ALA A 245 -13.35 0.13 0.35
C ALA A 245 -14.75 0.61 0.00
N LEU A 246 -14.97 1.91 0.21
CA LEU A 246 -16.20 2.64 -0.09
C LEU A 246 -15.86 3.87 -0.94
N ASN A 247 -16.86 4.40 -1.65
CA ASN A 247 -16.82 5.65 -2.38
C ASN A 247 -16.95 6.82 -1.40
N TYR A 248 -15.82 7.41 -1.00
CA TYR A 248 -15.78 8.47 0.02
C TYR A 248 -16.49 9.75 -0.39
N GLN A 249 -16.63 9.99 -1.70
CA GLN A 249 -17.34 11.13 -2.26
C GLN A 249 -18.86 11.06 -2.09
N THR A 250 -19.40 9.92 -1.66
CA THR A 250 -20.85 9.69 -1.58
C THR A 250 -21.35 9.88 -0.15
N GLY A 251 -22.24 10.84 0.07
CA GLY A 251 -22.86 11.12 1.37
C GLY A 251 -23.97 10.15 1.75
N ASP A 252 -23.69 8.84 1.73
CA ASP A 252 -24.67 7.80 2.03
C ASP A 252 -24.48 7.16 3.42
N LYS A 253 -25.46 6.34 3.84
CA LYS A 253 -25.43 5.66 5.14
C LYS A 253 -24.13 4.86 5.34
N PRO A 254 -23.67 4.01 4.40
CA PRO A 254 -22.38 3.31 4.51
C PRO A 254 -21.19 4.21 4.84
N MET A 255 -21.05 5.37 4.17
CA MET A 255 -19.96 6.30 4.46
C MET A 255 -20.09 6.94 5.85
N GLN A 256 -21.31 7.23 6.30
CA GLN A 256 -21.56 7.71 7.66
C GLN A 256 -21.15 6.66 8.71
N LEU A 257 -21.43 5.37 8.46
CA LEU A 257 -21.01 4.27 9.33
C LEU A 257 -19.48 4.13 9.36
N ASN A 258 -18.83 4.22 8.20
CA ASN A 258 -17.38 4.15 8.10
C ASN A 258 -16.70 5.27 8.90
N GLN A 259 -17.12 6.52 8.67
CA GLN A 259 -16.56 7.64 9.42
C GLN A 259 -16.82 7.51 10.92
N ALA A 260 -18.01 7.04 11.33
CA ALA A 260 -18.32 6.85 12.74
C ALA A 260 -17.49 5.74 13.39
N LYS A 261 -17.37 4.58 12.73
CA LYS A 261 -16.56 3.46 13.22
C LYS A 261 -15.13 3.91 13.47
N PHE A 262 -14.51 4.56 12.49
CA PHE A 262 -13.14 5.04 12.58
C PHE A 262 -12.96 6.36 13.33
N ARG A 263 -13.96 6.88 14.06
CA ARG A 263 -13.69 7.94 15.06
C ARG A 263 -13.04 7.40 16.33
N ASP A 264 -13.29 6.12 16.61
CA ASP A 264 -12.59 5.42 17.69
C ASP A 264 -11.07 5.41 17.41
N ASN A 265 -10.29 5.19 18.46
CA ASN A 265 -8.83 5.16 18.41
C ASN A 265 -8.21 6.45 17.81
N GLY A 266 -8.77 7.61 18.17
CA GLY A 266 -8.25 8.91 17.77
C GLY A 266 -8.32 9.19 16.26
N ALA A 267 -9.21 8.51 15.55
CA ALA A 267 -9.38 8.65 14.11
C ALA A 267 -8.15 8.34 13.24
N CYS A 268 -7.29 7.43 13.71
CA CYS A 268 -6.06 7.05 12.99
C CYS A 268 -6.31 6.15 11.76
N GLY A 269 -7.53 5.69 11.53
CA GLY A 269 -7.89 4.79 10.43
C GLY A 269 -7.67 3.30 10.71
N TYR A 270 -7.20 2.93 11.91
CA TYR A 270 -6.97 1.55 12.31
C TYR A 270 -7.66 1.23 13.64
N LEU A 271 -8.40 0.12 13.66
CA LEU A 271 -9.07 -0.40 14.85
C LEU A 271 -8.68 -1.85 15.07
N LEU A 272 -8.33 -2.17 16.31
CA LEU A 272 -8.03 -3.54 16.69
C LEU A 272 -9.32 -4.37 16.68
N LYS A 273 -9.27 -5.56 16.08
CA LYS A 273 -10.38 -6.52 16.13
C LYS A 273 -10.52 -7.08 17.57
N PRO A 274 -11.73 -7.28 18.09
CA PRO A 274 -11.94 -7.90 19.40
C PRO A 274 -11.36 -9.30 19.51
N GLU A 275 -10.91 -9.68 20.71
CA GLU A 275 -10.23 -10.95 20.97
C GLU A 275 -11.05 -12.18 20.57
N PHE A 276 -12.37 -12.16 20.80
CA PHE A 276 -13.24 -13.29 20.48
C PHE A 276 -13.24 -13.64 18.98
N MET A 277 -12.91 -12.70 18.08
CA MET A 277 -12.85 -12.97 16.64
C MET A 277 -11.69 -13.87 16.22
N PHE A 278 -10.70 -14.03 17.10
CA PHE A 278 -9.55 -14.89 16.85
C PHE A 278 -9.82 -16.34 17.26
N ARG A 279 -10.98 -16.62 17.87
CA ARG A 279 -11.38 -17.96 18.33
C ARG A 279 -12.04 -18.75 17.22
N ASP A 280 -11.82 -20.06 17.22
CA ASP A 280 -12.30 -20.96 16.18
C ASP A 280 -13.83 -21.13 16.19
N GLU A 281 -14.46 -20.91 17.35
CA GLU A 281 -15.90 -21.08 17.56
C GLU A 281 -16.72 -19.82 17.19
N PHE A 282 -16.07 -18.70 16.90
CA PHE A 282 -16.77 -17.44 16.62
C PHE A 282 -17.58 -17.52 15.32
N ASP A 283 -18.88 -17.20 15.39
CA ASP A 283 -19.75 -16.97 14.25
C ASP A 283 -20.43 -15.60 14.38
N PRO A 284 -20.23 -14.65 13.44
CA PRO A 284 -20.84 -13.33 13.48
C PRO A 284 -22.37 -13.33 13.50
N ASN A 285 -23.01 -14.46 13.16
CA ASN A 285 -24.46 -14.60 13.17
C ASN A 285 -24.99 -15.31 14.43
N ASN A 286 -24.12 -15.74 15.35
CA ASN A 286 -24.51 -16.42 16.58
C ASN A 286 -23.95 -15.71 17.82
N LYS A 287 -24.85 -15.07 18.58
CA LYS A 287 -24.53 -14.33 19.81
C LYS A 287 -23.86 -15.19 20.88
N ASP A 288 -24.12 -16.50 20.91
CA ASP A 288 -23.60 -17.39 21.95
C ASP A 288 -22.10 -17.70 21.76
N THR A 289 -21.55 -17.36 20.59
CA THR A 289 -20.12 -17.52 20.28
C THR A 289 -19.28 -16.32 20.74
N ILE A 290 -19.92 -15.22 21.14
CA ILE A 290 -19.25 -14.05 21.68
C ILE A 290 -18.84 -14.37 23.12
N SER A 291 -17.54 -14.53 23.33
CA SER A 291 -16.98 -14.92 24.62
C SER A 291 -16.26 -13.77 25.28
N ASN A 292 -16.29 -13.74 26.61
CA ASN A 292 -15.69 -12.68 27.45
C ASN A 292 -16.23 -11.26 27.17
N VAL A 293 -17.47 -11.14 26.70
CA VAL A 293 -18.16 -9.86 26.49
C VAL A 293 -19.50 -9.90 27.20
N GLU A 294 -19.75 -8.92 28.07
CA GLU A 294 -21.04 -8.79 28.75
C GLU A 294 -22.04 -8.05 27.85
N PRO A 295 -23.25 -8.61 27.63
CA PRO A 295 -24.29 -7.91 26.91
C PRO A 295 -24.72 -6.64 27.66
N LEU A 296 -25.03 -5.59 26.91
CA LEU A 296 -25.47 -4.30 27.41
C LEU A 296 -26.96 -4.09 27.14
N VAL A 297 -27.65 -3.48 28.09
CA VAL A 297 -28.95 -2.86 27.87
C VAL A 297 -28.73 -1.35 27.75
N VAL A 298 -29.05 -0.82 26.57
CA VAL A 298 -28.90 0.60 26.21
C VAL A 298 -30.28 1.23 26.21
N THR A 299 -30.51 2.16 27.14
CA THR A 299 -31.75 2.93 27.23
C THR A 299 -31.49 4.36 26.77
N ILE A 300 -32.25 4.83 25.79
CA ILE A 300 -32.14 6.15 25.19
C ILE A 300 -33.47 6.86 25.33
N LYS A 301 -33.50 7.97 26.07
CA LYS A 301 -34.64 8.89 26.08
C LYS A 301 -34.35 10.05 25.13
N ILE A 302 -35.14 10.20 24.08
CA ILE A 302 -35.12 11.38 23.21
C ILE A 302 -36.01 12.44 23.85
N MET A 303 -35.45 13.61 24.17
CA MET A 303 -36.18 14.65 24.91
C MET A 303 -36.54 15.85 24.04
N ALA A 304 -35.59 16.35 23.27
CA ALA A 304 -35.77 17.56 22.48
C ALA A 304 -34.78 17.66 21.32
N GLY A 305 -35.06 18.56 20.39
CA GLY A 305 -34.16 18.96 19.31
C GLY A 305 -33.97 20.46 19.28
N ARG A 306 -32.93 20.91 18.57
CA ARG A 306 -32.64 22.33 18.33
C ARG A 306 -32.19 22.52 16.90
N HIS A 307 -32.65 23.58 16.24
CA HIS A 307 -32.22 24.00 14.90
C HIS A 307 -32.29 22.86 13.84
N LEU A 308 -33.35 22.05 13.88
CA LEU A 308 -33.63 21.00 12.90
C LEU A 308 -34.28 21.64 11.65
N CYS A 309 -33.49 22.36 10.88
CA CYS A 309 -33.95 23.06 9.70
C CYS A 309 -34.05 22.12 8.50
N ARG A 310 -35.14 22.20 7.74
CA ARG A 310 -35.25 21.55 6.44
C ARG A 310 -34.61 22.42 5.35
N SER A 311 -34.12 21.83 4.27
CA SER A 311 -33.51 22.57 3.15
C SER A 311 -34.52 23.31 2.25
N LYS A 312 -35.82 23.03 2.38
CA LYS A 312 -36.91 23.60 1.57
C LYS A 312 -37.73 24.64 2.36
N LYS A 313 -38.64 25.34 1.68
CA LYS A 313 -39.59 26.27 2.35
C LYS A 313 -40.51 25.51 3.33
N GLY A 314 -40.90 26.19 4.41
CA GLY A 314 -41.82 25.67 5.43
C GLY A 314 -41.12 25.24 6.72
N MET A 315 -41.93 24.93 7.74
CA MET A 315 -41.44 24.43 9.01
C MET A 315 -41.20 22.92 8.91
N ALA A 316 -40.09 22.44 9.48
CA ALA A 316 -39.83 21.00 9.52
C ALA A 316 -40.77 20.33 10.51
N SER A 317 -41.20 19.11 10.19
CA SER A 317 -41.96 18.24 11.08
C SER A 317 -41.12 17.03 11.47
N PRO A 318 -40.24 17.16 12.47
CA PRO A 318 -39.18 16.18 12.71
C PRO A 318 -39.67 14.88 13.34
N THR A 319 -39.07 13.79 12.89
CA THR A 319 -39.00 12.48 13.56
C THR A 319 -37.53 12.12 13.80
N VAL A 320 -37.27 11.32 14.83
CA VAL A 320 -35.93 10.79 15.13
C VAL A 320 -35.96 9.28 15.04
N GLU A 321 -35.16 8.75 14.13
CA GLU A 321 -34.82 7.33 14.03
C GLU A 321 -33.60 7.06 14.93
N VAL A 322 -33.73 6.10 15.84
CA VAL A 322 -32.66 5.60 16.70
C VAL A 322 -32.41 4.15 16.34
N GLU A 323 -31.19 3.87 15.89
CA GLU A 323 -30.83 2.58 15.33
C GLU A 323 -29.55 2.04 15.99
N ILE A 324 -29.59 0.78 16.41
CA ILE A 324 -28.40 -0.01 16.69
C ILE A 324 -28.03 -0.77 15.41
N ILE A 325 -26.79 -0.62 14.97
CA ILE A 325 -26.26 -1.24 13.75
C ILE A 325 -25.05 -2.09 14.12
N GLY A 326 -25.07 -3.38 13.81
CA GLY A 326 -23.96 -4.26 14.13
C GLY A 326 -24.21 -5.68 13.65
N ALA A 327 -24.08 -6.66 14.54
CA ALA A 327 -24.46 -8.02 14.21
C ALA A 327 -25.99 -8.12 13.94
N PRO A 328 -26.46 -9.10 13.14
CA PRO A 328 -27.88 -9.24 12.83
C PRO A 328 -28.77 -9.39 14.07
N PHE A 329 -28.29 -10.04 15.13
CA PHE A 329 -29.03 -10.24 16.38
C PHE A 329 -29.06 -9.00 17.31
N ASP A 330 -28.23 -7.99 17.05
CA ASP A 330 -28.20 -6.72 17.79
C ASP A 330 -28.93 -5.60 17.05
N SER A 331 -29.10 -5.74 15.73
CA SER A 331 -29.58 -4.66 14.87
C SER A 331 -31.07 -4.41 15.08
N ALA A 332 -31.42 -3.17 15.43
CA ALA A 332 -32.81 -2.77 15.68
C ALA A 332 -32.99 -1.27 15.43
N VAL A 333 -34.18 -0.88 14.97
CA VAL A 333 -34.57 0.50 14.67
C VAL A 333 -35.81 0.88 15.47
N LYS A 334 -35.84 2.09 16.02
CA LYS A 334 -37.00 2.68 16.68
C LYS A 334 -37.18 4.13 16.23
N HIS A 335 -38.42 4.59 16.18
CA HIS A 335 -38.77 5.94 15.74
C HIS A 335 -39.56 6.67 16.81
N THR A 336 -39.28 7.95 17.00
CA THR A 336 -40.14 8.84 17.78
C THR A 336 -41.42 9.17 17.01
N LYS A 337 -42.44 9.64 17.71
CA LYS A 337 -43.56 10.34 17.07
C LYS A 337 -43.09 11.59 16.33
N ARG A 338 -43.84 11.94 15.27
CA ARG A 338 -43.71 13.20 14.54
C ARG A 338 -44.12 14.38 15.40
N ILE A 339 -43.34 15.44 15.37
CA ILE A 339 -43.73 16.76 15.90
C ILE A 339 -44.08 17.65 14.70
N SER A 340 -45.32 18.08 14.59
CA SER A 340 -45.77 18.93 13.48
C SER A 340 -45.16 20.33 13.57
N ASP A 341 -44.67 20.83 12.44
CA ASP A 341 -44.30 22.23 12.21
C ASP A 341 -43.44 22.85 13.31
N ASN A 342 -42.48 22.09 13.84
CA ASN A 342 -41.54 22.58 14.84
C ASN A 342 -40.15 21.94 14.68
N GLY A 343 -39.35 22.50 13.78
CA GLY A 343 -37.93 22.17 13.65
C GLY A 343 -37.02 22.96 14.60
N PHE A 344 -37.47 24.09 15.14
CA PHE A 344 -36.60 24.98 15.92
C PHE A 344 -36.32 24.43 17.33
N CYS A 345 -37.36 23.95 18.02
CA CYS A 345 -37.27 23.41 19.37
C CYS A 345 -38.31 22.31 19.66
N PRO A 346 -38.35 21.21 18.87
CA PRO A 346 -39.25 20.10 19.15
C PRO A 346 -38.95 19.45 20.50
N ILE A 347 -39.99 18.96 21.17
CA ILE A 347 -39.91 18.26 22.45
C ILE A 347 -40.66 16.93 22.33
N TRP A 348 -39.97 15.84 22.66
CA TRP A 348 -40.50 14.48 22.79
C TRP A 348 -40.54 14.12 24.28
N GLN A 349 -41.72 14.18 24.90
CA GLN A 349 -41.82 14.11 26.38
C GLN A 349 -41.49 12.71 26.93
N ASP A 350 -41.91 11.64 26.25
CA ASP A 350 -41.89 10.25 26.77
C ASP A 350 -41.37 9.21 25.76
N GLU A 351 -40.49 9.59 24.83
CA GLU A 351 -39.91 8.66 23.86
C GLU A 351 -38.66 7.98 24.47
N ILE A 352 -38.86 6.79 25.03
CA ILE A 352 -37.81 5.96 25.66
C ILE A 352 -37.65 4.66 24.89
N PHE A 353 -36.42 4.40 24.44
CA PHE A 353 -36.05 3.26 23.65
C PHE A 353 -35.03 2.40 24.38
N GLU A 354 -35.35 1.12 24.60
CA GLU A 354 -34.42 0.14 25.15
C GLU A 354 -33.92 -0.83 24.07
N PHE A 355 -32.61 -1.10 24.04
CA PHE A 355 -31.97 -2.05 23.15
C PHE A 355 -31.10 -3.01 23.97
N THR A 356 -31.10 -4.29 23.59
CA THR A 356 -30.17 -5.28 24.15
C THR A 356 -29.10 -5.58 23.11
N VAL A 357 -27.84 -5.35 23.47
CA VAL A 357 -26.68 -5.47 22.57
C VAL A 357 -25.71 -6.50 23.13
N TYR A 358 -25.57 -7.62 22.43
CA TYR A 358 -24.66 -8.72 22.79
C TYR A 358 -23.23 -8.46 22.33
N ASN A 359 -23.03 -7.75 21.22
CA ASN A 359 -21.70 -7.39 20.71
C ASN A 359 -21.47 -5.86 20.67
N PRO A 360 -21.19 -5.22 21.82
CA PRO A 360 -20.96 -3.78 21.87
C PRO A 360 -19.76 -3.31 21.04
N HIS A 361 -18.75 -4.16 20.81
CA HIS A 361 -17.55 -3.80 20.05
C HIS A 361 -17.80 -3.54 18.56
N PHE A 362 -18.86 -4.11 18.00
CA PHE A 362 -19.26 -3.91 16.60
C PHE A 362 -20.54 -3.07 16.45
N ALA A 363 -21.20 -2.77 17.55
CA ALA A 363 -22.42 -1.98 17.54
C ALA A 363 -22.11 -0.48 17.36
N LEU A 364 -22.82 0.14 16.42
CA LEU A 364 -22.90 1.58 16.25
C LEU A 364 -24.29 2.04 16.70
N LEU A 365 -24.35 3.12 17.46
CA LEU A 365 -25.59 3.84 17.73
C LEU A 365 -25.73 4.98 16.72
N ARG A 366 -26.83 4.98 15.97
CA ARG A 366 -27.15 5.99 15.00
C ARG A 366 -28.43 6.73 15.38
N PHE A 367 -28.36 8.05 15.27
CA PHE A 367 -29.51 8.96 15.28
C PHE A 367 -29.66 9.52 13.87
N ALA A 368 -30.84 9.43 13.27
CA ALA A 368 -31.17 10.10 12.02
C ALA A 368 -32.45 10.92 12.20
N VAL A 369 -32.37 12.20 11.87
CA VAL A 369 -33.50 13.11 11.92
C VAL A 369 -34.09 13.24 10.53
N GLN A 370 -35.39 13.02 10.43
CA GLN A 370 -36.14 13.12 9.19
C GLN A 370 -37.25 14.16 9.34
N ASP A 371 -37.60 14.82 8.24
CA ASP A 371 -38.73 15.71 8.09
C ASP A 371 -39.83 14.95 7.35
N GLU A 372 -40.88 14.59 8.08
CA GLU A 372 -42.03 13.86 7.53
C GLU A 372 -43.06 14.84 7.00
N ASP A 373 -43.25 14.84 5.68
CA ASP A 373 -44.19 15.76 5.03
C ASP A 373 -45.66 15.32 5.19
N ALA A 374 -46.58 16.10 4.61
CA ALA A 374 -48.00 15.85 4.73
C ALA A 374 -48.48 14.55 4.06
N PHE A 375 -47.66 13.96 3.19
CA PHE A 375 -47.94 12.70 2.49
C PHE A 375 -47.26 11.49 3.17
N GLY A 376 -46.51 11.72 4.24
CA GLY A 376 -45.74 10.69 4.96
C GLY A 376 -44.37 10.43 4.36
N ASP A 377 -43.93 11.20 3.35
CA ASP A 377 -42.61 11.04 2.76
C ASP A 377 -41.55 11.65 3.71
N SER A 378 -40.55 10.84 4.03
CA SER A 378 -39.49 11.21 4.96
C SER A 378 -38.30 11.83 4.23
N ASN A 379 -37.96 13.07 4.58
CA ASN A 379 -36.84 13.80 4.01
C ASN A 379 -35.70 13.91 5.03
N PHE A 380 -34.48 13.53 4.66
CA PHE A 380 -33.34 13.59 5.57
C PHE A 380 -33.00 15.03 6.00
N ILE A 381 -32.86 15.26 7.31
CA ILE A 381 -32.35 16.52 7.87
C ILE A 381 -30.87 16.37 8.26
N GLY A 382 -30.57 15.37 9.07
CA GLY A 382 -29.24 15.20 9.64
C GLY A 382 -29.08 13.88 10.39
N GLN A 383 -27.86 13.55 10.76
CA GLN A 383 -27.53 12.31 11.45
C GLN A 383 -26.36 12.46 12.41
N ALA A 384 -26.27 11.54 13.35
CA ALA A 384 -25.07 11.34 14.14
C ALA A 384 -24.91 9.85 14.45
N THR A 385 -23.74 9.30 14.14
CA THR A 385 -23.43 7.89 14.39
C THR A 385 -22.18 7.79 15.26
N TYR A 386 -22.21 6.89 16.25
CA TYR A 386 -21.12 6.69 17.21
C TYR A 386 -20.89 5.20 17.49
N PRO A 387 -19.64 4.74 17.69
CA PRO A 387 -19.37 3.44 18.26
C PRO A 387 -19.96 3.33 19.67
N LEU A 388 -20.67 2.23 19.96
CA LEU A 388 -21.38 2.08 21.23
C LEU A 388 -20.42 2.12 22.44
N THR A 389 -19.22 1.56 22.28
CA THR A 389 -18.15 1.58 23.29
C THR A 389 -17.62 2.97 23.62
N CYS A 390 -17.89 3.97 22.78
CA CYS A 390 -17.43 5.35 22.95
C CYS A 390 -18.51 6.28 23.53
N ILE A 391 -19.69 5.74 23.87
CA ILE A 391 -20.83 6.55 24.31
C ILE A 391 -20.72 6.89 25.79
N ARG A 392 -21.06 8.13 26.14
CA ARG A 392 -21.11 8.63 27.52
C ARG A 392 -22.55 8.69 28.01
N GLU A 393 -22.79 8.14 29.20
CA GLU A 393 -24.11 8.15 29.85
C GLU A 393 -24.54 9.52 30.38
N GLY A 394 -25.80 9.62 30.81
CA GLY A 394 -26.45 10.81 31.37
C GLY A 394 -27.09 11.70 30.30
N TYR A 395 -27.37 12.96 30.68
CA TYR A 395 -27.87 13.97 29.77
C TYR A 395 -26.78 14.44 28.80
N ARG A 396 -27.01 14.29 27.50
CA ARG A 396 -26.04 14.59 26.44
C ARG A 396 -26.67 15.37 25.30
N SER A 397 -25.86 16.18 24.64
CA SER A 397 -26.17 16.79 23.36
C SER A 397 -25.58 15.93 22.24
N VAL A 398 -26.41 15.51 21.30
CA VAL A 398 -26.01 14.80 20.09
C VAL A 398 -25.96 15.82 18.96
N TRP A 399 -24.76 16.14 18.51
CA TRP A 399 -24.52 17.15 17.48
C TRP A 399 -24.77 16.50 16.12
N LEU A 400 -25.67 17.10 15.34
CA LEU A 400 -26.08 16.55 14.07
C LEU A 400 -25.11 16.95 12.96
N LYS A 401 -24.99 16.05 12.00
CA LYS A 401 -24.18 16.20 10.80
C LYS A 401 -25.03 16.00 9.56
N ASN A 402 -24.57 16.57 8.45
CA ASN A 402 -25.21 16.39 7.16
C ASN A 402 -24.94 14.97 6.58
N ALA A 403 -25.38 14.75 5.35
CA ALA A 403 -25.22 13.48 4.63
C ALA A 403 -23.74 13.07 4.45
N TYR A 404 -22.83 14.05 4.34
CA TYR A 404 -21.38 13.87 4.19
C TYR A 404 -20.64 13.81 5.53
N SER A 405 -21.38 13.78 6.65
CA SER A 405 -20.85 13.78 8.03
C SER A 405 -20.12 15.07 8.44
N GLU A 406 -20.41 16.18 7.78
CA GLU A 406 -19.98 17.53 8.17
C GLU A 406 -20.95 18.11 9.20
N ASP A 407 -20.47 18.97 10.11
CA ASP A 407 -21.28 19.50 11.20
C ASP A 407 -22.39 20.43 10.70
N LEU A 408 -23.61 20.24 11.22
CA LEU A 408 -24.71 21.17 11.04
C LEU A 408 -24.67 22.20 12.16
N GLU A 409 -24.62 23.48 11.80
CA GLU A 409 -24.52 24.58 12.74
C GLU A 409 -25.69 24.57 13.74
N LEU A 410 -25.38 24.53 15.04
CA LEU A 410 -26.30 24.51 16.19
C LEU A 410 -27.28 23.32 16.26
N ALA A 411 -27.39 22.52 15.20
CA ALA A 411 -28.34 21.42 15.10
C ALA A 411 -27.97 20.28 16.05
N SER A 412 -28.86 19.98 16.99
CA SER A 412 -28.58 18.97 18.02
C SER A 412 -29.84 18.34 18.59
N LEU A 413 -29.70 17.12 19.10
CA LEU A 413 -30.69 16.47 19.95
C LEU A 413 -30.25 16.50 21.40
N VAL A 414 -31.18 16.62 22.33
CA VAL A 414 -30.95 16.44 23.76
C VAL A 414 -31.49 15.07 24.14
N VAL A 415 -30.60 14.21 24.65
CA VAL A 415 -30.90 12.83 24.98
C VAL A 415 -30.46 12.51 26.40
N HIS A 416 -31.09 11.52 27.02
CA HIS A 416 -30.57 10.87 28.22
C HIS A 416 -30.20 9.43 27.87
N VAL A 417 -28.94 9.07 28.08
CA VAL A 417 -28.41 7.73 27.78
C VAL A 417 -28.10 7.00 29.08
N GLN A 418 -28.56 5.76 29.18
CA GLN A 418 -28.21 4.86 30.28
C GLN A 418 -27.75 3.52 29.68
N ILE A 419 -26.62 3.01 30.17
CA ILE A 419 -26.02 1.76 29.74
C ILE A 419 -25.83 0.91 30.99
N ARG A 420 -26.47 -0.26 31.01
CA ARG A 420 -26.35 -1.21 32.13
C ARG A 420 -25.98 -2.59 31.59
N ASN A 421 -25.18 -3.33 32.34
CA ASN A 421 -24.92 -4.73 31.98
C ASN A 421 -26.22 -5.52 32.12
N CYS A 422 -26.47 -6.47 31.22
CA CYS A 422 -27.50 -7.47 31.41
C CYS A 422 -27.12 -8.29 32.65
N THR A 423 -27.69 -7.98 33.82
CA THR A 423 -27.59 -8.85 34.98
C THR A 423 -28.19 -10.21 34.62
N ARG A 424 -27.34 -11.21 34.40
CA ARG A 424 -27.76 -12.61 34.43
C ARG A 424 -28.26 -12.87 35.84
N ASN A 425 -29.56 -12.79 36.06
CA ASN A 425 -30.17 -13.32 37.26
C ASN A 425 -29.89 -14.83 37.29
N GLY A 426 -28.89 -15.21 38.08
CA GLY A 426 -28.74 -16.48 38.79
C GLY A 426 -28.95 -17.80 38.01
N ARG A 427 -27.81 -18.50 37.85
CA ARG A 427 -27.60 -19.95 37.67
C ARG A 427 -27.70 -20.51 36.27
#